data_AF-A0A7V4P357-F1
#
_entry.id   AF-A0A7V4P357-F1
#
_cell.length_a   1.000
_cell.length_b   1.000
_cell.length_c   1.000
_cell.angle_alpha   90.00
_cell.angle_beta   90.00
_cell.angle_gamma   90.00
#
_symmetry.space_group_name_H-M   'P 1'
#
loop_
_entity.id
_entity.type
_entity.pdbx_description
1 polymer ?
#
loop_
_entity_poly.entity_id
_entity_poly.type
_entity_poly.pdbx_seq_one_letter_code
_entity_poly.pdbx_strand_id
1 'polypeptide(L)'
;MRILILILACLAGQIEETKLLTAEQVRALELRHDEMERRIAEINGRISAAKSRGLPTEQLEQELSAAEKELFEFTRVKDDDPLFPFLTQIDEVHTAIRRLRKASPTPEEARQLTSFLELDLGLGRANHRVRMQALKTIEEMCYSPAISASARRVFRDSLLDYRTKGGGSAEPRSMMMLAEALLLASDQGDREAESESAALAEQALAWNKRLGFHAESELWEERLAHLREYRPANVTSNDERQAFNLIFAVGKYTDVEVAYLDEAAQAALSEKLPPEVRGRLLSHLLRTYRRILKGPEGKRRDVRDCLDQRVLLIAQQQKLTDEQWRLWEGVVTLLRPYTPETRRFIEEHKHEDTERGKRCRRLLR
;
A
#
# COMPACT_ATOMS: atom_id res chain seq x y z
N MET A 1 8.49 -11.33 30.97
CA MET A 1 9.19 -10.60 29.90
C MET A 1 8.49 -10.68 28.54
N ARG A 2 8.07 -11.87 28.05
CA ARG A 2 7.31 -12.02 26.79
C ARG A 2 5.92 -11.34 26.77
N ILE A 3 5.23 -11.28 27.91
CA ILE A 3 3.93 -10.60 28.04
C ILE A 3 4.06 -9.07 27.95
N LEU A 4 5.18 -8.50 28.42
CA LEU A 4 5.44 -7.05 28.30
C LEU A 4 5.78 -6.65 26.84
N ILE A 5 6.43 -7.54 26.08
CA ILE A 5 6.70 -7.35 24.64
C ILE A 5 5.39 -7.41 23.84
N LEU A 6 4.44 -8.27 24.20
CA LEU A 6 3.12 -8.34 23.57
C LEU A 6 2.23 -7.12 23.89
N ILE A 7 2.31 -6.57 25.11
CA ILE A 7 1.57 -5.36 25.49
C ILE A 7 2.18 -4.11 24.83
N LEU A 8 3.51 -4.05 24.70
CA LEU A 8 4.17 -2.98 23.95
C LEU A 8 3.93 -3.12 22.43
N ALA A 9 3.87 -4.32 21.87
CA ALA A 9 3.50 -4.54 20.46
C ALA A 9 2.03 -4.16 20.18
N CYS A 10 1.12 -4.35 21.15
CA CYS A 10 -0.27 -3.91 21.04
C CYS A 10 -0.43 -2.39 21.17
N LEU A 11 0.48 -1.69 21.87
CA LEU A 11 0.47 -0.23 22.03
C LEU A 11 1.29 0.52 20.96
N ALA A 12 2.19 -0.17 20.25
CA ALA A 12 3.14 0.44 19.32
C ALA A 12 2.78 0.30 17.83
N GLY A 13 1.56 -0.12 17.47
CA GLY A 13 1.19 -0.22 16.05
C GLY A 13 2.06 -1.18 15.22
N GLN A 14 2.88 -2.02 15.87
CA GLN A 14 3.63 -3.08 15.23
C GLN A 14 2.71 -4.29 15.05
N ILE A 15 1.80 -4.16 14.11
CA ILE A 15 1.63 -5.24 13.16
C ILE A 15 2.45 -4.78 11.94
N GLU A 16 3.75 -5.09 11.98
CA GLU A 16 4.37 -5.72 10.80
C GLU A 16 3.30 -6.64 10.21
N GLU A 17 3.18 -6.73 8.89
CA GLU A 17 2.45 -7.84 8.28
C GLU A 17 3.01 -9.17 8.83
N THR A 18 2.64 -9.59 10.05
CA THR A 18 2.36 -10.96 10.39
C THR A 18 1.46 -11.34 9.25
N LYS A 19 1.94 -12.21 8.39
CA LYS A 19 1.17 -12.79 7.30
C LYS A 19 -0.11 -13.35 7.91
N LEU A 20 -1.13 -12.51 7.96
CA LEU A 20 -2.41 -12.82 8.54
C LEU A 20 -3.08 -13.74 7.55
N LEU A 21 -3.58 -14.86 8.07
CA LEU A 21 -4.05 -15.96 7.27
C LEU A 21 -5.15 -15.46 6.30
N THR A 22 -4.94 -15.64 5.00
CA THR A 22 -5.97 -15.44 3.98
C THR A 22 -7.12 -16.42 4.21
N ALA A 23 -8.30 -16.18 3.65
CA ALA A 23 -9.41 -17.14 3.73
C ALA A 23 -9.04 -18.53 3.20
N GLU A 24 -8.15 -18.62 2.21
CA GLU A 24 -7.57 -19.89 1.75
C GLU A 24 -6.68 -20.54 2.81
N GLN A 25 -5.87 -19.75 3.52
CA GLN A 25 -5.05 -20.26 4.61
C GLN A 25 -5.92 -20.67 5.82
N VAL A 26 -7.05 -20.02 6.07
CA VAL A 26 -8.05 -20.44 7.07
C VAL A 26 -8.70 -21.76 6.67
N ARG A 27 -9.18 -21.89 5.43
CA ARG A 27 -9.71 -23.17 4.94
C ARG A 27 -8.68 -24.28 4.98
N ALA A 28 -7.41 -23.99 4.69
CA ALA A 28 -6.33 -24.95 4.82
C ALA A 28 -6.10 -25.37 6.28
N LEU A 29 -6.26 -24.45 7.23
CA LEU A 29 -6.18 -24.76 8.66
C LEU A 29 -7.41 -25.53 9.18
N GLU A 30 -8.61 -25.22 8.69
CA GLU A 30 -9.84 -25.98 8.98
C GLU A 30 -9.75 -27.40 8.41
N LEU A 31 -9.33 -27.54 7.15
CA LEU A 31 -9.10 -28.85 6.53
C LEU A 31 -8.05 -29.66 7.30
N ARG A 32 -6.97 -29.00 7.76
CA ARG A 32 -5.94 -29.64 8.58
C ARG A 32 -6.46 -30.04 9.97
N HIS A 33 -7.33 -29.23 10.56
CA HIS A 33 -8.03 -29.57 11.81
C HIS A 33 -8.90 -30.82 11.62
N ASP A 34 -9.75 -30.83 10.59
CA ASP A 34 -10.64 -31.94 10.27
C ASP A 34 -9.87 -33.23 9.92
N GLU A 35 -8.69 -33.09 9.31
CA GLU A 35 -7.78 -34.21 9.02
C GLU A 35 -7.16 -34.77 10.31
N MET A 36 -6.75 -33.90 11.24
CA MET A 36 -6.25 -34.33 12.55
C MET A 36 -7.32 -35.04 13.39
N GLU A 37 -8.55 -34.53 13.40
CA GLU A 37 -9.69 -35.19 14.07
C GLU A 37 -10.01 -36.54 13.43
N ARG A 38 -10.01 -36.62 12.09
CA ARG A 38 -10.18 -37.90 11.37
C ARG A 38 -9.09 -38.91 11.70
N ARG A 39 -7.83 -38.48 11.78
CA ARG A 39 -6.70 -39.33 12.16
C ARG A 39 -6.87 -39.88 13.58
N ILE A 40 -7.28 -39.04 14.54
CA ILE A 40 -7.57 -39.48 15.92
C ILE A 40 -8.72 -40.51 15.93
N ALA A 41 -9.80 -40.26 15.18
CA ALA A 41 -10.91 -41.19 15.07
C ALA A 41 -10.49 -42.54 14.47
N GLU A 42 -9.62 -42.53 13.46
CA GLU A 42 -9.07 -43.74 12.83
C GLU A 42 -8.19 -44.55 13.80
N ILE A 43 -7.30 -43.89 14.55
CA ILE A 43 -6.46 -44.54 15.56
C ILE A 43 -7.34 -45.17 16.65
N ASN A 44 -8.37 -44.47 17.12
CA ASN A 44 -9.34 -45.01 18.08
C ASN A 44 -10.10 -46.23 17.53
N GLY A 45 -10.44 -46.23 16.23
CA GLY A 45 -11.01 -47.38 15.53
C GLY A 45 -10.06 -48.57 15.51
N ARG A 46 -8.78 -48.35 15.20
CA ARG A 46 -7.72 -49.38 15.21
C ARG A 46 -7.51 -49.97 16.62
N ILE A 47 -7.48 -49.13 17.66
CA ILE A 47 -7.38 -49.57 19.06
C ILE A 47 -8.56 -50.47 19.42
N SER A 48 -9.79 -50.05 19.07
CA SER A 48 -11.01 -50.80 19.37
C SER A 48 -11.02 -52.17 18.67
N ALA A 49 -10.56 -52.23 17.40
CA ALA A 49 -10.43 -53.46 16.64
C ALA A 49 -9.30 -54.38 17.15
N ALA A 50 -8.21 -53.82 17.67
CA ALA A 50 -7.14 -54.59 18.29
C ALA A 50 -7.58 -55.18 19.65
N LYS A 51 -8.29 -54.39 20.48
CA LYS A 51 -8.86 -54.84 21.76
C LYS A 51 -9.86 -55.97 21.58
N SER A 52 -10.75 -55.89 20.59
CA SER A 52 -11.72 -56.96 20.30
C SER A 52 -11.07 -58.26 19.80
N ARG A 53 -9.82 -58.20 19.34
CA ARG A 53 -9.01 -59.34 18.90
C ARG A 53 -7.97 -59.80 19.93
N GLY A 54 -7.93 -59.18 21.11
CA GLY A 54 -6.95 -59.50 22.16
C GLY A 54 -5.49 -59.18 21.79
N LEU A 55 -5.27 -58.25 20.85
CA LEU A 55 -3.94 -57.83 20.41
C LEU A 55 -3.39 -56.69 21.30
N PRO A 56 -2.05 -56.58 21.47
CA PRO A 56 -1.43 -55.47 22.20
C PRO A 56 -1.74 -54.11 21.56
N THR A 57 -2.08 -53.10 22.37
CA THR A 57 -2.45 -51.75 21.91
C THR A 57 -1.47 -50.65 22.29
N GLU A 58 -0.39 -50.95 23.00
CA GLU A 58 0.54 -49.95 23.56
C GLU A 58 1.12 -49.00 22.50
N GLN A 59 1.49 -49.51 21.32
CA GLN A 59 1.97 -48.66 20.22
C GLN A 59 0.87 -47.76 19.64
N LEU A 60 -0.37 -48.25 19.55
CA LEU A 60 -1.50 -47.47 19.05
C LEU A 60 -1.93 -46.39 20.05
N GLU A 61 -1.84 -46.67 21.35
CA GLU A 61 -2.14 -45.71 22.42
C GLU A 61 -1.06 -44.61 22.51
N GLN A 62 0.21 -44.94 22.24
CA GLN A 62 1.27 -43.94 22.05
C GLN A 62 1.03 -43.07 20.82
N GLU A 63 0.62 -43.68 19.69
CA GLU A 63 0.26 -42.96 18.46
C GLU A 63 -0.92 -42.00 18.68
N LEU A 64 -1.95 -42.45 19.43
CA LEU A 64 -3.10 -41.63 19.81
C LEU A 64 -2.69 -40.43 20.66
N SER A 65 -1.91 -40.66 21.71
CA SER A 65 -1.46 -39.59 22.61
C SER A 65 -0.63 -38.51 21.90
N ALA A 66 0.21 -38.93 20.93
CA ALA A 66 0.97 -37.99 20.10
C ALA A 66 0.04 -37.16 19.18
N ALA A 67 -0.96 -37.79 18.56
CA ALA A 67 -1.92 -37.11 17.70
C ALA A 67 -2.84 -36.14 18.47
N GLU A 68 -3.29 -36.51 19.67
CA GLU A 68 -4.09 -35.65 20.56
C GLU A 68 -3.30 -34.42 21.02
N LYS A 69 -2.01 -34.60 21.34
CA LYS A 69 -1.12 -33.48 21.69
C LYS A 69 -0.91 -32.53 20.51
N GLU A 70 -0.74 -33.07 19.31
CA GLU A 70 -0.61 -32.28 18.08
C GLU A 70 -1.87 -31.43 17.81
N LEU A 71 -3.06 -32.03 17.92
CA LEU A 71 -4.33 -31.33 17.77
C LEU A 71 -4.52 -30.25 18.86
N PHE A 72 -4.14 -30.53 20.10
CA PHE A 72 -4.22 -29.56 21.20
C PHE A 72 -3.32 -28.34 20.96
N GLU A 73 -2.06 -28.55 20.56
CA GLU A 73 -1.14 -27.45 20.26
C GLU A 73 -1.61 -26.64 19.04
N PHE A 74 -2.16 -27.30 18.02
CA PHE A 74 -2.75 -26.66 16.84
C PHE A 74 -3.98 -25.80 17.20
N THR A 75 -4.90 -26.35 18.00
CA THR A 75 -6.13 -25.66 18.44
C THR A 75 -5.80 -24.46 19.33
N ARG A 76 -4.80 -24.58 20.21
CA ARG A 76 -4.34 -23.45 21.02
C ARG A 76 -3.84 -22.28 20.17
N VAL A 77 -3.06 -22.56 19.11
CA VAL A 77 -2.58 -21.51 18.19
C VAL A 77 -3.72 -20.89 17.38
N LYS A 78 -4.76 -21.66 17.05
CA LYS A 78 -5.97 -21.21 16.37
C LYS A 78 -6.85 -20.32 17.27
N ASP A 79 -7.02 -20.68 18.53
CA ASP A 79 -7.85 -19.96 19.51
C ASP A 79 -7.16 -18.73 20.12
N ASP A 80 -5.81 -18.70 20.13
CA ASP A 80 -5.03 -17.55 20.61
C ASP A 80 -5.04 -16.34 19.63
N ASP A 81 -5.54 -16.48 18.39
CA ASP A 81 -5.76 -15.33 17.49
C ASP A 81 -7.20 -14.80 17.61
N PRO A 82 -7.43 -13.67 18.31
CA PRO A 82 -8.76 -13.12 18.53
C PRO A 82 -9.47 -12.67 17.22
N LEU A 83 -8.76 -12.61 16.09
CA LEU A 83 -9.36 -12.33 14.78
C LEU A 83 -10.00 -13.56 14.14
N PHE A 84 -9.62 -14.77 14.53
CA PHE A 84 -10.07 -16.02 13.89
C PHE A 84 -11.60 -16.10 13.73
N PRO A 85 -12.44 -15.79 14.75
CA PRO A 85 -13.90 -15.84 14.62
C PRO A 85 -14.48 -14.84 13.61
N PHE A 86 -13.74 -13.80 13.25
CA PHE A 86 -14.18 -12.72 12.37
C PHE A 86 -13.65 -12.86 10.94
N LEU A 87 -12.71 -13.78 10.66
CA LEU A 87 -12.04 -13.86 9.36
C LEU A 87 -13.02 -14.09 8.20
N THR A 88 -14.05 -14.92 8.39
CA THR A 88 -15.09 -15.16 7.38
C THR A 88 -15.88 -13.88 7.08
N GLN A 89 -16.33 -13.16 8.11
CA GLN A 89 -17.05 -11.89 7.94
C GLN A 89 -16.17 -10.83 7.29
N ILE A 90 -14.89 -10.76 7.68
CA ILE A 90 -13.91 -9.85 7.05
C ILE A 90 -13.74 -10.19 5.57
N ASP A 91 -13.64 -11.48 5.20
CA ASP A 91 -13.49 -11.89 3.80
C ASP A 91 -14.74 -11.61 2.96
N GLU A 92 -15.93 -11.80 3.52
CA GLU A 92 -17.19 -11.42 2.89
C GLU A 92 -17.26 -9.91 2.62
N VAL A 93 -16.89 -9.11 3.62
CA VAL A 93 -16.82 -7.64 3.50
C VAL A 93 -15.76 -7.22 2.48
N HIS A 94 -14.56 -7.80 2.52
CA HIS A 94 -13.52 -7.54 1.53
C HIS A 94 -13.96 -7.92 0.11
N THR A 95 -14.73 -8.99 -0.04
CA THR A 95 -15.31 -9.40 -1.31
C THR A 95 -16.36 -8.40 -1.79
N ALA A 96 -17.20 -7.89 -0.88
CA ALA A 96 -18.15 -6.81 -1.19
C ALA A 96 -17.43 -5.53 -1.64
N ILE A 97 -16.39 -5.11 -0.90
CA ILE A 97 -15.55 -3.95 -1.27
C ILE A 97 -14.91 -4.15 -2.66
N ARG A 98 -14.35 -5.34 -2.93
CA ARG A 98 -13.76 -5.66 -4.25
C ARG A 98 -14.78 -5.57 -5.38
N ARG A 99 -16.04 -5.96 -5.16
CA ARG A 99 -17.10 -5.85 -6.18
C ARG A 99 -17.47 -4.39 -6.50
N LEU A 100 -17.31 -3.49 -5.53
CA LEU A 100 -17.55 -2.05 -5.71
C LEU A 100 -16.38 -1.31 -6.37
N ARG A 101 -15.18 -1.91 -6.39
CA ARG A 101 -14.00 -1.33 -7.05
C ARG A 101 -14.21 -1.21 -8.55
N LYS A 102 -14.50 0.01 -9.00
CA LYS A 102 -14.77 0.36 -10.40
C LYS A 102 -14.09 1.68 -10.76
N ALA A 103 -13.66 1.82 -12.01
CA ALA A 103 -13.07 3.06 -12.50
C ALA A 103 -14.08 4.24 -12.52
N SER A 104 -15.37 3.94 -12.70
CA SER A 104 -16.45 4.92 -12.71
C SER A 104 -17.62 4.45 -11.85
N PRO A 105 -17.53 4.58 -10.51
CA PRO A 105 -18.64 4.25 -9.62
C PRO A 105 -19.81 5.20 -9.79
N THR A 106 -21.01 4.68 -9.56
CA THR A 106 -22.20 5.49 -9.32
C THR A 106 -22.14 6.14 -7.93
N PRO A 107 -22.87 7.24 -7.68
CA PRO A 107 -22.98 7.82 -6.34
C PRO A 107 -23.50 6.85 -5.28
N GLU A 108 -24.30 5.87 -5.68
CA GLU A 108 -24.82 4.85 -4.77
C GLU A 108 -23.75 3.83 -4.38
N GLU A 109 -22.96 3.37 -5.35
CA GLU A 109 -21.81 2.50 -5.07
C GLU A 109 -20.75 3.21 -4.21
N ALA A 110 -20.56 4.53 -4.42
CA ALA A 110 -19.69 5.34 -3.56
C ALA A 110 -20.22 5.38 -2.11
N ARG A 111 -21.54 5.58 -1.91
CA ARG A 111 -22.16 5.53 -0.57
C ARG A 111 -21.99 4.16 0.09
N GLN A 112 -22.26 3.09 -0.65
CA GLN A 112 -22.09 1.71 -0.18
C GLN A 112 -20.65 1.42 0.20
N LEU A 113 -19.67 1.93 -0.56
CA LEU A 113 -18.27 1.75 -0.20
C LEU A 113 -17.90 2.52 1.07
N THR A 114 -18.41 3.75 1.24
CA THR A 114 -18.13 4.56 2.43
C THR A 114 -18.81 4.06 3.69
N SER A 115 -19.93 3.33 3.60
CA SER A 115 -20.61 2.78 4.78
C SER A 115 -19.76 1.72 5.51
N PHE A 116 -18.84 1.05 4.80
CA PHE A 116 -17.89 0.12 5.43
C PHE A 116 -16.92 0.81 6.40
N LEU A 117 -16.73 2.13 6.32
CA LEU A 117 -15.92 2.87 7.29
C LEU A 117 -16.55 2.84 8.70
N GLU A 118 -17.88 2.80 8.75
CA GLU A 118 -18.66 2.80 9.99
C GLU A 118 -19.08 1.39 10.44
N LEU A 119 -18.75 0.36 9.65
CA LEU A 119 -19.09 -1.02 10.01
C LEU A 119 -18.46 -1.41 11.36
N ASP A 120 -19.29 -2.03 12.19
CA ASP A 120 -18.88 -2.61 13.47
C ASP A 120 -19.17 -4.11 13.49
N LEU A 121 -18.10 -4.89 13.40
CA LEU A 121 -18.06 -6.34 13.55
C LEU A 121 -17.93 -6.77 15.02
N GLY A 122 -17.89 -5.84 15.99
CA GLY A 122 -17.75 -6.16 17.41
C GLY A 122 -16.31 -6.42 17.89
N LEU A 123 -15.31 -6.31 17.00
CA LEU A 123 -13.89 -6.38 17.34
C LEU A 123 -13.10 -5.25 16.68
N GLY A 124 -12.42 -4.43 17.49
CA GLY A 124 -11.67 -3.27 17.00
C GLY A 124 -10.64 -3.59 15.90
N ARG A 125 -9.93 -4.73 16.01
CA ARG A 125 -8.98 -5.18 14.98
C ARG A 125 -9.67 -5.62 13.68
N ALA A 126 -10.84 -6.24 13.75
CA ALA A 126 -11.62 -6.64 12.58
C ALA A 126 -12.15 -5.40 11.85
N ASN A 127 -12.74 -4.46 12.60
CA ASN A 127 -13.22 -3.17 12.09
C ASN A 127 -12.09 -2.38 11.42
N HIS A 128 -10.92 -2.36 12.05
CA HIS A 128 -9.75 -1.70 11.50
C HIS A 128 -9.38 -2.26 10.12
N ARG A 129 -9.34 -3.58 9.92
CA ARG A 129 -9.03 -4.17 8.60
C ARG A 129 -10.03 -3.75 7.51
N VAL A 130 -11.32 -3.83 7.82
CA VAL A 130 -12.38 -3.42 6.90
C VAL A 130 -12.21 -1.95 6.51
N ARG A 131 -11.98 -1.07 7.50
CA ARG A 131 -11.78 0.37 7.29
C ARG A 131 -10.57 0.65 6.40
N MET A 132 -9.45 -0.03 6.64
CA MET A 132 -8.24 0.14 5.83
C MET A 132 -8.45 -0.32 4.39
N GLN A 133 -9.15 -1.43 4.20
CA GLN A 133 -9.49 -1.91 2.86
C GLN A 133 -10.45 -0.95 2.14
N ALA A 134 -11.45 -0.42 2.85
CA ALA A 134 -12.38 0.58 2.29
C ALA A 134 -11.65 1.87 1.91
N LEU A 135 -10.82 2.44 2.79
CA LEU A 135 -10.01 3.62 2.51
C LEU A 135 -9.09 3.41 1.29
N LYS A 136 -8.41 2.27 1.23
CA LYS A 136 -7.56 1.91 0.08
C LYS A 136 -8.35 1.89 -1.23
N THR A 137 -9.53 1.27 -1.21
CA THR A 137 -10.37 1.16 -2.41
C THR A 137 -10.96 2.51 -2.83
N ILE A 138 -11.39 3.35 -1.87
CA ILE A 138 -11.86 4.72 -2.14
C ILE A 138 -10.75 5.53 -2.83
N GLU A 139 -9.55 5.48 -2.28
CA GLU A 139 -8.39 6.17 -2.82
C GLU A 139 -8.03 5.70 -4.24
N GLU A 140 -7.95 4.38 -4.45
CA GLU A 140 -7.75 3.75 -5.77
C GLU A 140 -8.74 4.27 -6.81
N MET A 141 -10.01 4.42 -6.42
CA MET A 141 -11.06 4.91 -7.29
C MET A 141 -10.97 6.42 -7.53
N CYS A 142 -10.49 7.21 -6.55
CA CYS A 142 -10.31 8.65 -6.72
C CYS A 142 -9.13 9.01 -7.64
N TYR A 143 -8.17 8.11 -7.84
CA TYR A 143 -7.14 8.26 -8.88
C TYR A 143 -7.70 8.13 -10.29
N SER A 144 -8.79 7.38 -10.47
CA SER A 144 -9.36 7.12 -11.79
C SER A 144 -9.78 8.43 -12.48
N PRO A 145 -9.39 8.64 -13.75
CA PRO A 145 -9.89 9.77 -14.53
C PRO A 145 -11.37 9.63 -14.90
N ALA A 146 -11.91 8.41 -14.83
CA ALA A 146 -13.30 8.11 -15.19
C ALA A 146 -14.30 8.35 -14.04
N ILE A 147 -13.83 8.67 -12.83
CA ILE A 147 -14.73 8.93 -11.69
C ILE A 147 -15.58 10.18 -11.95
N SER A 148 -16.89 10.05 -11.78
CA SER A 148 -17.81 11.18 -11.91
C SER A 148 -17.66 12.19 -10.76
N ALA A 149 -17.91 13.47 -11.03
CA ALA A 149 -17.88 14.52 -10.02
C ALA A 149 -18.89 14.25 -8.88
N SER A 150 -20.04 13.64 -9.18
CA SER A 150 -21.04 13.29 -8.18
C SER A 150 -20.58 12.16 -7.26
N ALA A 151 -19.96 11.10 -7.79
CA ALA A 151 -19.40 10.04 -6.96
C ALA A 151 -18.20 10.52 -6.13
N ARG A 152 -17.34 11.36 -6.72
CA ARG A 152 -16.21 12.00 -6.02
C ARG A 152 -16.70 12.84 -4.84
N ARG A 153 -17.77 13.63 -5.04
CA ARG A 153 -18.40 14.41 -3.97
C ARG A 153 -18.94 13.54 -2.84
N VAL A 154 -19.57 12.41 -3.15
CA VAL A 154 -20.03 11.45 -2.13
C VAL A 154 -18.85 10.94 -1.30
N PHE A 155 -17.74 10.56 -1.93
CA PHE A 155 -16.55 10.14 -1.18
C PHE A 155 -16.06 11.25 -0.25
N ARG A 156 -15.93 12.48 -0.75
CA ARG A 156 -15.50 13.62 0.06
C ARG A 156 -16.41 13.82 1.28
N ASP A 157 -17.72 13.94 1.05
CA ASP A 157 -18.68 14.25 2.11
C ASP A 157 -18.70 13.15 3.17
N SER A 158 -18.71 11.88 2.76
CA SER A 158 -18.66 10.74 3.69
C SER A 158 -17.34 10.64 4.45
N LEU A 159 -16.19 10.96 3.82
CA LEU A 159 -14.89 10.93 4.49
C LEU A 159 -14.77 12.06 5.52
N LEU A 160 -15.31 13.25 5.22
CA LEU A 160 -15.41 14.35 6.17
C LEU A 160 -16.32 13.99 7.34
N ASP A 161 -17.50 13.45 7.08
CA ASP A 161 -18.42 12.98 8.12
C ASP A 161 -17.77 11.91 9.02
N TYR A 162 -17.14 10.90 8.42
CA TYR A 162 -16.37 9.88 9.14
C TYR A 162 -15.28 10.51 10.02
N ARG A 163 -14.56 11.52 9.50
CA ARG A 163 -13.55 12.26 10.25
C ARG A 163 -14.16 13.01 11.44
N THR A 164 -15.27 13.73 11.25
CA THR A 164 -15.92 14.50 12.34
C THR A 164 -16.42 13.61 13.48
N LYS A 165 -16.79 12.36 13.18
CA LYS A 165 -17.13 11.32 14.16
C LYS A 165 -15.92 10.71 14.88
N GLY A 166 -14.71 11.22 14.62
CA GLY A 166 -13.45 10.73 15.20
C GLY A 166 -12.77 9.63 14.38
N GLY A 167 -13.33 9.26 13.23
CA GLY A 167 -12.79 8.27 12.30
C GLY A 167 -11.37 8.59 11.83
N GLY A 168 -10.61 7.54 11.54
CA GLY A 168 -9.22 7.65 11.08
C GLY A 168 -8.20 8.05 12.14
N SER A 169 -8.62 8.37 13.37
CA SER A 169 -7.72 8.83 14.45
C SER A 169 -7.08 7.72 15.29
N ALA A 170 -7.39 6.46 15.00
CA ALA A 170 -7.00 5.33 15.85
C ALA A 170 -5.50 5.01 15.78
N GLU A 171 -4.86 5.29 14.64
CA GLU A 171 -3.44 5.05 14.43
C GLU A 171 -2.90 5.91 13.28
N PRO A 172 -1.58 6.13 13.21
CA PRO A 172 -1.01 7.07 12.25
C PRO A 172 -1.21 6.65 10.77
N ARG A 173 -1.17 5.35 10.46
CA ARG A 173 -1.38 4.85 9.10
C ARG A 173 -2.81 5.11 8.61
N SER A 174 -3.81 4.90 9.48
CA SER A 174 -5.22 5.24 9.19
C SER A 174 -5.40 6.74 8.95
N MET A 175 -4.73 7.59 9.73
CA MET A 175 -4.75 9.05 9.55
C MET A 175 -4.18 9.45 8.19
N MET A 176 -3.01 8.91 7.81
CA MET A 176 -2.38 9.21 6.53
C MET A 176 -3.23 8.76 5.34
N MET A 177 -3.82 7.55 5.41
CA MET A 177 -4.69 7.07 4.33
C MET A 177 -5.99 7.88 4.20
N LEU A 178 -6.58 8.29 5.33
CA LEU A 178 -7.74 9.19 5.30
C LEU A 178 -7.37 10.57 4.74
N ALA A 179 -6.21 11.11 5.11
CA ALA A 179 -5.71 12.38 4.57
C ALA A 179 -5.54 12.32 3.05
N GLU A 180 -4.93 11.26 2.52
CA GLU A 180 -4.74 11.04 1.09
C GLU A 180 -6.09 10.90 0.37
N ALA A 181 -7.00 10.07 0.88
CA ALA A 181 -8.33 9.87 0.31
C ALA A 181 -9.16 11.16 0.29
N LEU A 182 -9.14 11.95 1.37
CA LEU A 182 -9.81 13.25 1.45
C LEU A 182 -9.30 14.22 0.39
N LEU A 183 -7.98 14.33 0.23
CA LEU A 183 -7.39 15.25 -0.73
C LEU A 183 -7.71 14.84 -2.17
N LEU A 184 -7.66 13.53 -2.47
CA LEU A 184 -8.03 13.02 -3.79
C LEU A 184 -9.53 13.21 -4.07
N ALA A 185 -10.40 13.08 -3.07
CA ALA A 185 -11.83 13.28 -3.23
C ALA A 185 -12.21 14.78 -3.31
N SER A 186 -11.32 15.69 -2.93
CA SER A 186 -11.61 17.13 -2.87
C SER A 186 -11.69 17.81 -4.25
N ASP A 187 -12.51 18.86 -4.35
CA ASP A 187 -12.63 19.71 -5.54
C ASP A 187 -11.72 20.96 -5.43
N GLN A 188 -11.56 21.70 -6.54
CA GLN A 188 -10.76 22.92 -6.55
C GLN A 188 -11.32 23.94 -5.56
N GLY A 189 -10.48 24.41 -4.63
CA GLY A 189 -10.87 25.39 -3.61
C GLY A 189 -11.60 24.81 -2.39
N ASP A 190 -11.63 23.49 -2.23
CA ASP A 190 -12.22 22.81 -1.08
C ASP A 190 -11.34 22.94 0.19
N ARG A 191 -11.43 24.11 0.82
CA ARG A 191 -10.58 24.47 1.97
C ARG A 191 -10.77 23.56 3.18
N GLU A 192 -11.97 23.02 3.35
CA GLU A 192 -12.28 22.14 4.48
C GLU A 192 -11.56 20.79 4.32
N ALA A 193 -11.72 20.13 3.18
CA ALA A 193 -11.03 18.88 2.90
C ALA A 193 -9.49 19.04 2.88
N GLU A 194 -8.99 20.17 2.34
CA GLU A 194 -7.56 20.50 2.36
C GLU A 194 -7.02 20.67 3.79
N SER A 195 -7.76 21.37 4.65
CA SER A 195 -7.37 21.61 6.04
C SER A 195 -7.37 20.31 6.84
N GLU A 196 -8.43 19.51 6.73
CA GLU A 196 -8.53 18.22 7.44
C GLU A 196 -7.48 17.21 6.95
N SER A 197 -7.24 17.13 5.64
CA SER A 197 -6.18 16.29 5.07
C SER A 197 -4.80 16.67 5.62
N ALA A 198 -4.48 17.97 5.62
CA ALA A 198 -3.21 18.45 6.15
C ALA A 198 -3.06 18.16 7.65
N ALA A 199 -4.11 18.42 8.44
CA ALA A 199 -4.11 18.18 9.87
C ALA A 199 -3.89 16.70 10.20
N LEU A 200 -4.59 15.79 9.49
CA LEU A 200 -4.43 14.34 9.66
C LEU A 200 -3.02 13.87 9.30
N ALA A 201 -2.48 14.29 8.16
CA ALA A 201 -1.15 13.88 7.72
C ALA A 201 -0.03 14.41 8.65
N GLU A 202 -0.17 15.63 9.16
CA GLU A 202 0.76 16.20 10.15
C GLU A 202 0.69 15.48 11.50
N GLN A 203 -0.53 15.17 11.97
CA GLN A 203 -0.74 14.38 13.19
C GLN A 203 -0.17 12.96 13.05
N ALA A 204 -0.41 12.31 11.91
CA ALA A 204 0.14 11.00 11.59
C ALA A 204 1.67 11.00 11.67
N LEU A 205 2.32 11.94 10.99
CA LEU A 205 3.78 12.06 10.99
C LEU A 205 4.33 12.34 12.39
N ALA A 206 3.72 13.27 13.13
CA ALA A 206 4.14 13.60 14.49
C ALA A 206 4.04 12.39 15.42
N TRP A 207 2.97 11.61 15.31
CA TRP A 207 2.82 10.37 16.07
C TRP A 207 3.86 9.34 15.65
N ASN A 208 4.09 9.11 14.36
CA ASN A 208 5.08 8.14 13.88
C ASN A 208 6.49 8.43 14.40
N LYS A 209 6.89 9.71 14.39
CA LYS A 209 8.17 10.16 14.93
C LYS A 209 8.30 9.85 16.42
N ARG A 210 7.23 10.04 17.19
CA ARG A 210 7.22 9.71 18.63
C ARG A 210 7.37 8.21 18.91
N LEU A 211 6.89 7.36 18.01
CA LEU A 211 7.06 5.91 18.10
C LEU A 211 8.46 5.43 17.72
N GLY A 212 9.31 6.29 17.14
CA GLY A 212 10.68 5.95 16.76
C GLY A 212 10.81 5.24 15.40
N PHE A 213 9.76 5.24 14.58
CA PHE A 213 9.78 4.65 13.24
C PHE A 213 10.42 5.60 12.22
N HIS A 214 11.74 5.75 12.29
CA HIS A 214 12.48 6.74 11.48
C HIS A 214 12.35 6.51 9.97
N ALA A 215 12.52 5.28 9.47
CA ALA A 215 12.45 4.99 8.04
C ALA A 215 11.06 5.23 7.44
N GLU A 216 10.00 4.90 8.19
CA GLU A 216 8.63 5.16 7.78
C GLU A 216 8.27 6.66 7.90
N SER A 217 8.85 7.37 8.87
CA SER A 217 8.68 8.81 9.01
C SER A 217 9.27 9.58 7.81
N GLU A 218 10.42 9.18 7.28
CA GLU A 218 10.98 9.77 6.05
C GLU A 218 10.02 9.59 4.86
N LEU A 219 9.44 8.39 4.71
CA LEU A 219 8.43 8.14 3.67
C LEU A 219 7.20 9.03 3.83
N TRP A 220 6.76 9.26 5.07
CA TRP A 220 5.58 10.07 5.36
C TRP A 220 5.84 11.57 5.22
N GLU A 221 7.07 12.02 5.45
CA GLU A 221 7.51 13.38 5.11
C GLU A 221 7.43 13.64 3.61
N GLU A 222 7.93 12.69 2.80
CA GLU A 222 7.82 12.78 1.34
C GLU A 222 6.36 12.78 0.87
N ARG A 223 5.51 11.95 1.49
CA ARG A 223 4.06 11.93 1.21
C ARG A 223 3.38 13.24 1.58
N LEU A 224 3.67 13.78 2.77
CA LEU A 224 3.11 15.06 3.21
C LEU A 224 3.56 16.22 2.31
N ALA A 225 4.83 16.22 1.88
CA ALA A 225 5.33 17.18 0.90
C ALA A 225 4.56 17.08 -0.42
N HIS A 226 4.33 15.85 -0.90
CA HIS A 226 3.52 15.62 -2.08
C HIS A 226 2.07 16.11 -1.91
N LEU A 227 1.40 15.78 -0.79
CA LEU A 227 0.04 16.25 -0.51
C LEU A 227 -0.04 17.79 -0.48
N ARG A 228 0.98 18.47 0.05
CA ARG A 228 1.06 19.94 0.05
C ARG A 228 1.17 20.51 -1.37
N GLU A 229 1.95 19.87 -2.24
CA GLU A 229 2.06 20.25 -3.65
C GLU A 229 0.77 19.95 -4.42
N TYR A 230 0.11 18.82 -4.14
CA TYR A 230 -1.13 18.36 -4.78
C TYR A 230 -2.41 19.11 -4.35
N ARG A 231 -2.33 20.02 -3.37
CA ARG A 231 -3.52 20.75 -2.90
C ARG A 231 -4.34 21.31 -4.07
N PRO A 232 -5.67 21.16 -4.07
CA PRO A 232 -6.53 21.73 -5.11
C PRO A 232 -6.29 23.22 -5.38
N ALA A 233 -5.87 24.01 -4.39
CA ALA A 233 -5.43 25.40 -4.59
C ALA A 233 -4.24 25.56 -5.58
N ASN A 234 -3.38 24.56 -5.72
CA ASN A 234 -2.19 24.55 -6.57
C ASN A 234 -2.41 23.89 -7.94
N VAL A 235 -3.54 23.18 -8.09
CA VAL A 235 -3.89 22.37 -9.27
C VAL A 235 -5.05 23.05 -9.99
N THR A 236 -4.77 23.58 -11.17
CA THR A 236 -5.67 24.53 -11.85
C THR A 236 -6.48 23.92 -12.99
N SER A 237 -6.21 22.67 -13.35
CA SER A 237 -6.94 21.95 -14.41
C SER A 237 -7.13 20.48 -14.06
N ASN A 238 -8.11 19.85 -14.72
CA ASN A 238 -8.33 18.40 -14.57
C ASN A 238 -7.16 17.57 -15.11
N ASP A 239 -6.50 18.03 -16.17
CA ASP A 239 -5.32 17.37 -16.74
C ASP A 239 -4.14 17.40 -15.76
N GLU A 240 -3.92 18.52 -15.07
CA GLU A 240 -2.90 18.63 -14.02
C GLU A 240 -3.22 17.69 -12.86
N ARG A 241 -4.48 17.69 -12.40
CA ARG A 241 -4.96 16.79 -11.33
C ARG A 241 -4.72 15.32 -11.69
N GLN A 242 -5.05 14.93 -12.91
CA GLN A 242 -4.85 13.57 -13.39
C GLN A 242 -3.36 13.20 -13.45
N ALA A 243 -2.50 14.12 -13.90
CA ALA A 243 -1.07 13.87 -13.96
C ALA A 243 -0.45 13.66 -12.57
N PHE A 244 -0.83 14.49 -11.59
CA PHE A 244 -0.40 14.29 -10.21
C PHE A 244 -0.90 12.95 -9.65
N ASN A 245 -2.17 12.61 -9.88
CA ASN A 245 -2.77 11.35 -9.45
C ASN A 245 -1.98 10.14 -9.93
N LEU A 246 -1.62 10.10 -11.21
CA LEU A 246 -0.85 9.00 -11.80
C LEU A 246 0.53 8.87 -11.16
N ILE A 247 1.24 9.98 -10.97
CA ILE A 247 2.57 9.97 -10.34
C ILE A 247 2.51 9.53 -8.88
N PHE A 248 1.47 9.95 -8.15
CA PHE A 248 1.30 9.57 -6.75
C PHE A 248 0.94 8.08 -6.60
N ALA A 249 0.00 7.61 -7.42
CA ALA A 249 -0.43 6.21 -7.47
C ALA A 249 0.77 5.27 -7.70
N VAL A 250 1.59 5.54 -8.71
CA VAL A 250 2.84 4.78 -9.00
C VAL A 250 3.76 4.69 -7.79
N GLY A 251 3.76 5.72 -6.96
CA GLY A 251 4.60 5.78 -5.80
C GLY A 251 4.16 4.97 -4.59
N LYS A 252 2.92 4.48 -4.58
CA LYS A 252 2.30 3.93 -3.38
C LYS A 252 2.23 2.41 -3.38
N TYR A 253 2.15 1.78 -4.53
CA TYR A 253 1.94 0.33 -4.62
C TYR A 253 3.25 -0.43 -4.42
N THR A 254 3.19 -1.44 -3.56
CA THR A 254 4.23 -2.47 -3.38
C THR A 254 4.35 -3.38 -4.61
N ASP A 255 3.36 -3.32 -5.51
CA ASP A 255 3.36 -3.96 -6.83
C ASP A 255 3.23 -2.89 -7.91
N VAL A 256 4.35 -2.24 -8.23
CA VAL A 256 4.41 -1.30 -9.34
C VAL A 256 4.27 -2.09 -10.66
N GLU A 257 3.21 -1.81 -11.41
CA GLU A 257 3.07 -2.28 -12.79
C GLU A 257 3.81 -1.32 -13.74
N VAL A 258 4.50 -1.90 -14.72
CA VAL A 258 5.27 -1.14 -15.72
C VAL A 258 4.36 -0.20 -16.53
N ALA A 259 3.11 -0.57 -16.76
CA ALA A 259 2.13 0.28 -17.45
C ALA A 259 1.92 1.62 -16.71
N TYR A 260 1.75 1.60 -15.39
CA TYR A 260 1.56 2.83 -14.62
C TYR A 260 2.81 3.71 -14.61
N LEU A 261 4.01 3.12 -14.62
CA LEU A 261 5.26 3.88 -14.74
C LEU A 261 5.32 4.68 -16.05
N ASP A 262 4.83 4.08 -17.13
CA ASP A 262 4.77 4.72 -18.44
C ASP A 262 3.74 5.84 -18.47
N GLU A 263 2.52 5.58 -18.00
CA GLU A 263 1.46 6.58 -17.92
C GLU A 263 1.87 7.79 -17.09
N ALA A 264 2.52 7.58 -15.94
CA ALA A 264 3.04 8.66 -15.11
C ALA A 264 4.14 9.47 -15.80
N ALA A 265 5.02 8.82 -16.57
CA ALA A 265 6.05 9.50 -17.35
C ALA A 265 5.43 10.37 -18.45
N GLN A 266 4.48 9.82 -19.21
CA GLN A 266 3.78 10.54 -20.26
C GLN A 266 3.00 11.74 -19.70
N ALA A 267 2.35 11.56 -18.54
CA ALA A 267 1.64 12.62 -17.87
C ALA A 267 2.56 13.77 -17.44
N ALA A 268 3.73 13.46 -16.88
CA ALA A 268 4.73 14.46 -16.48
C ALA A 268 5.34 15.22 -17.69
N LEU A 269 5.42 14.56 -18.85
CA LEU A 269 5.98 15.10 -20.08
C LEU A 269 4.94 15.74 -21.02
N SER A 270 3.66 15.70 -20.67
CA SER A 270 2.55 16.14 -21.52
C SER A 270 2.66 17.61 -21.92
N GLU A 271 2.79 17.88 -23.22
CA GLU A 271 2.88 19.24 -23.76
C GLU A 271 1.63 20.08 -23.52
N LYS A 272 0.50 19.45 -23.18
CA LYS A 272 -0.75 20.12 -22.81
C LYS A 272 -0.67 20.87 -21.48
N LEU A 273 0.27 20.49 -20.61
CA LEU A 273 0.46 21.11 -19.31
C LEU A 273 1.42 22.31 -19.39
N PRO A 274 1.20 23.38 -18.61
CA PRO A 274 2.14 24.50 -18.53
C PRO A 274 3.55 24.05 -18.13
N PRO A 275 4.62 24.73 -18.60
CA PRO A 275 6.00 24.38 -18.27
C PRO A 275 6.29 24.31 -16.76
N GLU A 276 5.71 25.21 -15.95
CA GLU A 276 5.88 25.20 -14.50
C GLU A 276 5.27 23.94 -13.88
N VAL A 277 4.09 23.54 -14.35
CA VAL A 277 3.39 22.33 -13.90
C VAL A 277 4.19 21.09 -14.26
N ARG A 278 4.67 20.97 -15.51
CA ARG A 278 5.56 19.88 -15.93
C ARG A 278 6.82 19.83 -15.08
N GLY A 279 7.41 20.99 -14.76
CA GLY A 279 8.59 21.06 -13.91
C GLY A 279 8.37 20.47 -12.51
N ARG A 280 7.23 20.77 -11.88
CA ARG A 280 6.83 20.17 -10.59
C ARG A 280 6.60 18.67 -10.71
N LEU A 281 5.82 18.24 -11.70
CA LEU A 281 5.51 16.83 -11.96
C LEU A 281 6.78 16.00 -12.21
N LEU A 282 7.73 16.51 -12.99
CA LEU A 282 9.02 15.86 -13.24
C LEU A 282 9.84 15.68 -11.95
N SER A 283 9.82 16.68 -11.07
CA SER A 283 10.51 16.59 -9.77
C SER A 283 9.89 15.50 -8.90
N HIS A 284 8.56 15.40 -8.86
CA HIS A 284 7.87 14.31 -8.17
C HIS A 284 8.16 12.95 -8.80
N LEU A 285 8.10 12.84 -10.12
CA LEU A 285 8.35 11.60 -10.84
C LEU A 285 9.75 11.05 -10.55
N LEU A 286 10.78 11.89 -10.59
CA LEU A 286 12.16 11.49 -10.31
C LEU A 286 12.36 11.07 -8.85
N ARG A 287 11.72 11.74 -7.89
CA ARG A 287 11.71 11.30 -6.48
C ARG A 287 11.03 9.93 -6.34
N THR A 288 9.88 9.74 -6.99
CA THR A 288 9.14 8.48 -7.03
C THR A 288 9.99 7.35 -7.62
N TYR A 289 10.67 7.58 -8.76
CA TYR A 289 11.57 6.59 -9.37
C TYR A 289 12.71 6.21 -8.46
N ARG A 290 13.36 7.18 -7.83
CA ARG A 290 14.45 6.93 -6.87
C ARG A 290 13.97 6.07 -5.70
N ARG A 291 12.76 6.30 -5.19
CA ARG A 291 12.18 5.47 -4.12
C ARG A 291 11.94 4.04 -4.60
N ILE A 292 11.29 3.87 -5.75
CA ILE A 292 11.01 2.54 -6.33
C ILE A 292 12.31 1.73 -6.49
N LEU A 293 13.38 2.37 -6.96
CA LEU A 293 14.68 1.73 -7.13
C LEU A 293 15.37 1.35 -5.82
N LYS A 294 15.09 2.05 -4.72
CA LYS A 294 15.56 1.68 -3.37
C LYS A 294 14.69 0.58 -2.75
N GLY A 295 13.44 0.46 -3.19
CA GLY A 295 12.47 -0.52 -2.73
C GLY A 295 12.71 -1.93 -3.28
N PRO A 296 11.91 -2.92 -2.82
CA PRO A 296 11.97 -4.28 -3.34
C PRO A 296 11.65 -4.36 -4.84
N GLU A 297 10.84 -3.46 -5.36
CA GLU A 297 10.43 -3.37 -6.77
C GLU A 297 11.63 -3.04 -7.67
N GLY A 298 12.59 -2.26 -7.18
CA GLY A 298 13.84 -1.96 -7.86
C GLY A 298 14.71 -3.18 -8.15
N LYS A 299 14.44 -4.34 -7.53
CA LYS A 299 15.13 -5.60 -7.85
C LYS A 299 14.58 -6.25 -9.11
N ARG A 300 13.35 -5.93 -9.52
CA ARG A 300 12.73 -6.47 -10.72
C ARG A 300 13.40 -5.90 -11.97
N ARG A 301 13.62 -6.75 -12.99
CA ARG A 301 14.34 -6.35 -14.21
C ARG A 301 13.48 -5.49 -15.12
N ASP A 302 12.23 -5.89 -15.34
CA ASP A 302 11.22 -5.16 -16.10
C ASP A 302 11.00 -3.72 -15.59
N VAL A 303 10.95 -3.54 -14.26
CA VAL A 303 10.84 -2.22 -13.62
C VAL A 303 12.09 -1.37 -13.91
N ARG A 304 13.30 -1.93 -13.73
CA ARG A 304 14.55 -1.21 -14.00
C ARG A 304 14.70 -0.81 -15.47
N ASP A 305 14.42 -1.73 -16.38
CA ASP A 305 14.51 -1.49 -17.83
C ASP A 305 13.52 -0.40 -18.27
N CYS A 306 12.31 -0.37 -17.70
CA CYS A 306 11.34 0.70 -17.94
C CYS A 306 11.84 2.07 -17.43
N LEU A 307 12.27 2.12 -16.16
CA LEU A 307 12.77 3.34 -15.54
C LEU A 307 14.00 3.91 -16.26
N ASP A 308 14.87 3.03 -16.75
CA ASP A 308 16.04 3.38 -17.52
C ASP A 308 15.68 4.12 -18.81
N GLN A 309 14.76 3.56 -19.61
CA GLN A 309 14.31 4.25 -20.82
C GLN A 309 13.67 5.60 -20.51
N ARG A 310 12.83 5.69 -19.47
CA ARG A 310 12.11 6.92 -19.12
C ARG A 310 13.02 8.00 -18.54
N VAL A 311 13.98 7.64 -17.68
CA VAL A 311 14.92 8.62 -17.11
C VAL A 311 15.84 9.22 -18.19
N LEU A 312 16.22 8.43 -19.19
CA LEU A 312 17.00 8.90 -20.34
C LEU A 312 16.16 9.82 -21.25
N LEU A 313 14.91 9.45 -21.55
CA LEU A 313 14.00 10.30 -22.32
C LEU A 313 13.79 11.67 -21.65
N ILE A 314 13.64 11.72 -20.32
CA ILE A 314 13.51 12.97 -19.57
C ILE A 314 14.72 13.88 -19.82
N ALA A 315 15.94 13.35 -19.77
CA ALA A 315 17.17 14.12 -20.01
C ALA A 315 17.39 14.52 -21.50
N GLN A 316 16.73 13.84 -22.43
CA GLN A 316 16.77 14.17 -23.85
C GLN A 316 15.74 15.25 -24.24
N GLN A 317 14.53 15.16 -23.68
CA GLN A 317 13.39 15.95 -24.12
C GLN A 317 13.16 17.21 -23.30
N GLN A 318 13.66 17.28 -22.06
CA GLN A 318 13.33 18.37 -21.14
C GLN A 318 14.54 19.22 -20.80
N LYS A 319 14.30 20.54 -20.65
CA LYS A 319 15.26 21.46 -20.04
C LYS A 319 15.12 21.36 -18.53
N LEU A 320 15.99 20.54 -17.92
CA LEU A 320 15.97 20.32 -16.48
C LEU A 320 16.66 21.47 -15.73
N THR A 321 16.04 21.88 -14.62
CA THR A 321 16.66 22.74 -13.60
C THR A 321 17.78 22.01 -12.86
N ASP A 322 18.59 22.74 -12.09
CA ASP A 322 19.67 22.14 -11.30
C ASP A 322 19.19 21.11 -10.26
N GLU A 323 18.01 21.35 -9.66
CA GLU A 323 17.41 20.41 -8.72
C GLU A 323 16.96 19.13 -9.44
N GLN A 324 16.27 19.27 -10.57
CA GLN A 324 15.84 18.11 -11.37
C GLN A 324 17.03 17.30 -11.88
N TRP A 325 18.14 17.96 -12.26
CA TRP A 325 19.37 17.26 -12.59
C TRP A 325 19.95 16.46 -11.41
N ARG A 326 19.92 17.00 -10.19
CA ARG A 326 20.36 16.24 -8.99
C ARG A 326 19.46 15.03 -8.72
N LEU A 327 18.14 15.19 -8.90
CA LEU A 327 17.19 14.07 -8.78
C LEU A 327 17.45 13.01 -9.85
N TRP A 328 17.66 13.44 -11.09
CA TRP A 328 18.02 12.58 -12.22
C TRP A 328 19.32 11.81 -11.95
N GLU A 329 20.38 12.49 -11.51
CA GLU A 329 21.65 11.86 -11.12
C GLU A 329 21.42 10.78 -10.06
N GLY A 330 20.59 11.06 -9.05
CA GLY A 330 20.25 10.10 -7.99
C GLY A 330 19.52 8.85 -8.49
N VAL A 331 18.66 8.97 -9.51
CA VAL A 331 18.00 7.82 -10.17
C VAL A 331 19.01 7.03 -11.00
N VAL A 332 19.82 7.73 -11.79
CA VAL A 332 20.82 7.15 -12.69
C VAL A 332 21.91 6.40 -11.94
N THR A 333 22.36 6.91 -10.78
CA THR A 333 23.32 6.21 -9.92
C THR A 333 22.81 4.82 -9.49
N LEU A 334 21.50 4.69 -9.25
CA LEU A 334 20.88 3.42 -8.84
C LEU A 334 20.70 2.45 -10.02
N LEU A 335 20.47 2.96 -11.24
CA LEU A 335 20.27 2.16 -12.45
C LEU A 335 21.57 1.69 -13.10
N ARG A 336 22.60 2.55 -13.12
CA ARG A 336 23.89 2.33 -13.81
C ARG A 336 24.51 0.94 -13.58
N PRO A 337 24.51 0.34 -12.37
CA PRO A 337 25.09 -0.99 -12.16
C PRO A 337 24.36 -2.10 -12.94
N TYR A 338 23.11 -1.88 -13.32
CA TYR A 338 22.22 -2.91 -13.84
C TYR A 338 21.85 -2.70 -15.31
N THR A 339 21.84 -1.47 -15.81
CA THR A 339 21.37 -1.15 -17.16
C THR A 339 22.51 -0.65 -18.07
N PRO A 340 22.85 -1.39 -19.15
CA PRO A 340 23.88 -0.98 -20.10
C PRO A 340 23.59 0.34 -20.83
N GLU A 341 22.32 0.66 -21.05
CA GLU A 341 21.86 1.83 -21.80
C GLU A 341 22.15 3.12 -21.04
N THR A 342 21.90 3.17 -19.72
CA THR A 342 22.35 4.30 -18.88
C THR A 342 23.86 4.52 -18.99
N ARG A 343 24.68 3.47 -18.96
CA ARG A 343 26.14 3.63 -19.10
C ARG A 343 26.50 4.20 -20.47
N ARG A 344 25.89 3.67 -21.53
CA ARG A 344 26.11 4.13 -22.90
C ARG A 344 25.71 5.59 -23.06
N PHE A 345 24.55 5.98 -22.53
CA PHE A 345 24.09 7.36 -22.54
C PHE A 345 25.07 8.31 -21.86
N ILE A 346 25.57 7.93 -20.68
CA ILE A 346 26.59 8.72 -19.95
C ILE A 346 27.84 8.87 -20.81
N GLU A 347 28.35 7.78 -21.38
CA GLU A 347 29.55 7.78 -22.22
C GLU A 347 29.40 8.63 -23.49
N GLU A 348 28.26 8.54 -24.17
CA GLU A 348 27.94 9.30 -25.38
C GLU A 348 27.87 10.80 -25.12
N HIS A 349 27.28 11.21 -23.98
CA HIS A 349 26.96 12.61 -23.72
C HIS A 349 28.01 13.30 -22.82
N LYS A 350 29.00 12.58 -22.26
CA LYS A 350 30.01 13.17 -21.35
C LYS A 350 30.88 14.26 -22.00
N HIS A 351 30.95 14.32 -23.32
CA HIS A 351 31.76 15.32 -24.03
C HIS A 351 30.98 16.57 -24.42
N GLU A 352 29.67 16.61 -24.20
CA GLU A 352 28.87 17.77 -24.51
C GLU A 352 29.25 18.97 -23.62
N ASP A 353 29.31 20.15 -24.22
CA ASP A 353 29.43 21.42 -23.51
C ASP A 353 28.03 21.94 -23.09
N THR A 354 27.28 21.08 -22.41
CA THR A 354 25.93 21.32 -21.90
C THR A 354 25.86 20.97 -20.43
N GLU A 355 24.80 21.39 -19.72
CA GLU A 355 24.57 20.91 -18.35
C GLU A 355 24.44 19.39 -18.31
N ARG A 356 23.77 18.77 -19.28
CA ARG A 356 23.71 17.31 -19.42
C ARG A 356 25.10 16.68 -19.46
N GLY A 357 25.99 17.20 -20.31
CA GLY A 357 27.36 16.72 -20.38
C GLY A 357 28.13 16.87 -19.06
N LYS A 358 27.95 17.99 -18.35
CA LYS A 358 28.54 18.20 -17.02
C LYS A 358 28.02 17.19 -15.98
N ARG A 359 26.74 16.83 -16.03
CA ARG A 359 26.10 15.85 -15.13
C ARG A 359 26.57 14.43 -15.45
N CYS A 360 26.64 14.06 -16.73
CA CYS A 360 27.22 12.78 -17.18
C CYS A 360 28.69 12.63 -16.73
N ARG A 361 29.52 13.68 -16.85
CA ARG A 361 30.91 13.65 -16.34
C ARG A 361 31.00 13.44 -14.84
N ARG A 362 30.08 14.01 -14.06
CA ARG A 362 30.02 13.81 -12.60
C ARG A 362 29.73 12.36 -12.24
N LEU A 363 28.85 11.70 -12.99
CA LEU A 363 28.49 10.30 -12.77
C LEU A 363 29.60 9.29 -13.13
N LEU A 364 30.70 9.72 -13.74
CA LEU A 364 31.88 8.88 -14.03
C LEU A 364 32.99 9.00 -12.98
N ARG A 365 32.87 9.97 -12.08
CA ARG A 365 33.75 10.11 -10.91
C ARG A 365 33.20 9.28 -9.77
#